data_AF-G7EVP0-F1
#
_entry.id   AF-G7EVP0-F1
#
_cell.length_a   1.000
_cell.length_b   1.000
_cell.length_c   1.000
_cell.angle_alpha   90.00
_cell.angle_beta   90.00
_cell.angle_gamma   90.00
#
_symmetry.space_group_name_H-M   'P 1'
#
loop_
_entity.id
_entity.type
_entity.pdbx_description
1 polymer ?
#
loop_
_entity_poly.entity_id
_entity_poly.type
_entity_poly.pdbx_seq_one_letter_code
_entity_poly.pdbx_strand_id
1 'polypeptide(L)'
;MSHTSFVSANTTAIYPDQLKNESLGAGLCSADNRLITKAEAQTYRNELINKMGKWQITGLADGWVIMGSGYAGEIKQGSAANSWCYPTDPINEIPTLSPVKVSPGSQSQIEWDLVNQKESFIKPLSYLAHTMGFAWVGGNRSSYVGDDMEVSKAGSGWKIQGYNGGSCDGYRCDEKSAITVSNFEYVMDNESYKITGDIVAADKELIKTLTVPAVNDTSAAQMSVVTIEYDAATNWSKTNDYSISESVTLSNTWKSPSVTGGSDTSLSVTIAAEQAWGTSNGGSEAERVVVQARTNVPAFTKLNAKVDLFKSSISYPYSFDADITYDLSINGFMRWRGNALLSHPENRPNDTANFVIGRWAGQEKSIEYQWEHRYIPGENKKWDWPWMIQQTSLSTMQYYLSHVLRPKKTTLTGHFYAQSQFAGSVYFGDETPLVTNQRSKRSVSASDYSSAEKLKKEFEDAGFKNVVVNIEMIDL
;
A
#
# COMPACT_ATOMS: atom_id res chain seq x y z
N MET A 1 -17.37 21.67 3.96
CA MET A 1 -17.89 21.46 5.32
C MET A 1 -16.73 21.64 6.28
N SER A 2 -16.82 22.59 7.21
CA SER A 2 -15.72 22.97 8.09
C SER A 2 -15.37 21.84 9.05
N HIS A 3 -14.12 21.38 9.01
CA HIS A 3 -13.55 20.51 10.04
C HIS A 3 -13.38 21.33 11.32
N THR A 4 -14.23 21.05 12.30
CA THR A 4 -14.05 21.50 13.67
C THR A 4 -13.01 20.58 14.31
N SER A 5 -11.80 21.10 14.51
CA SER A 5 -10.74 20.41 15.24
C SER A 5 -11.16 20.28 16.71
N PHE A 6 -11.47 19.06 17.14
CA PHE A 6 -11.47 18.73 18.57
C PHE A 6 -10.02 18.71 19.04
N VAL A 7 -9.62 19.75 19.77
CA VAL A 7 -8.40 19.74 20.57
C VAL A 7 -8.65 18.78 21.72
N SER A 8 -8.21 17.53 21.54
CA SER A 8 -8.07 16.56 22.62
C SER A 8 -7.08 17.11 23.65
N ALA A 9 -7.51 17.21 24.91
CA ALA A 9 -6.60 17.50 26.02
C ALA A 9 -5.56 16.37 26.11
N ASN A 10 -4.30 16.70 25.81
CA ASN A 10 -3.15 15.82 26.01
C ASN A 10 -2.95 15.54 27.50
N THR A 11 -3.62 14.51 28.03
CA THR A 11 -3.05 13.68 29.10
C THR A 11 -2.25 12.59 28.40
N THR A 12 -0.92 12.73 28.35
CA THR A 12 -0.03 11.69 27.83
C THR A 12 -0.30 10.38 28.59
N ALA A 13 -0.76 9.35 27.89
CA ALA A 13 -1.00 8.05 28.49
C ALA A 13 0.31 7.53 29.14
N ILE A 14 0.24 7.10 30.40
CA ILE A 14 1.34 6.42 31.08
C ILE A 14 1.27 4.94 30.73
N TYR A 15 2.36 4.38 30.22
CA TYR A 15 2.52 2.95 29.99
C TYR A 15 3.14 2.29 31.24
N PRO A 16 2.41 1.41 31.95
CA PRO A 16 2.88 0.80 33.19
C PRO A 16 4.21 0.02 33.12
N ASP A 17 4.60 -0.51 31.96
CA ASP A 17 5.90 -1.16 31.76
C ASP A 17 7.09 -0.18 31.80
N GLN A 18 6.83 1.10 31.58
CA GLN A 18 7.87 2.13 31.53
C GLN A 18 7.99 2.92 32.85
N LEU A 19 7.13 2.64 33.83
CA LEU A 19 7.25 3.18 35.18
C LEU A 19 8.51 2.65 35.86
N LYS A 20 9.33 3.57 36.39
CA LYS A 20 10.58 3.27 37.10
C LYS A 20 10.51 3.77 38.53
N ASN A 21 10.89 2.91 39.48
CA ASN A 21 11.09 3.30 40.87
C ASN A 21 12.60 3.51 41.09
N GLU A 22 13.03 4.76 41.10
CA GLU A 22 14.45 5.13 41.13
C GLU A 22 14.88 5.57 42.53
N SER A 23 16.04 5.08 42.98
CA SER A 23 16.60 5.36 44.31
C SER A 23 17.78 6.34 44.20
N LEU A 24 17.55 7.51 43.57
CA LEU A 24 18.57 8.53 43.33
C LEU A 24 18.55 9.68 44.34
N GLY A 25 17.62 9.65 45.30
CA GLY A 25 17.35 10.73 46.24
C GLY A 25 15.93 11.28 46.07
N ALA A 26 15.51 12.06 47.06
CA ALA A 26 14.15 12.59 47.12
C ALA A 26 13.85 13.53 45.94
N GLY A 27 12.82 13.21 45.15
CA GLY A 27 12.40 14.03 44.01
C GLY A 27 13.40 14.02 42.85
N LEU A 28 14.23 12.97 42.73
CA LEU A 28 15.20 12.82 41.66
C LEU A 28 14.85 11.64 40.75
N CYS A 29 15.03 11.88 39.45
CA CYS A 29 14.99 10.88 38.39
C CYS A 29 16.29 11.00 37.55
N SER A 30 16.67 9.94 36.86
CA SER A 30 17.76 9.96 35.89
C SER A 30 17.44 10.93 34.74
N ALA A 31 18.46 11.40 34.02
CA ALA A 31 18.35 12.46 33.00
C ALA A 31 17.20 12.31 32.00
N ASP A 32 16.88 11.09 31.56
CA ASP A 32 15.85 10.83 30.54
C ASP A 32 14.45 10.58 31.10
N ASN A 33 14.28 10.68 32.43
CA ASN A 33 13.02 10.43 33.12
C ASN A 33 12.58 11.66 33.92
N ARG A 34 11.27 11.85 34.02
CA ARG A 34 10.62 12.87 34.85
C ARG A 34 9.86 12.23 36.01
N LEU A 35 9.59 13.00 37.05
CA LEU A 35 8.72 12.57 38.14
C LEU A 35 7.29 12.35 37.65
N ILE A 36 6.62 11.33 38.19
CA ILE A 36 5.18 11.15 38.06
C ILE A 36 4.45 12.20 38.90
N THR A 37 3.48 12.88 38.30
CA THR A 37 2.65 13.87 38.99
C THR A 37 1.58 13.21 39.87
N LYS A 38 1.01 13.95 40.82
CA LYS A 38 -0.13 13.49 41.61
C LYS A 38 -1.30 13.03 40.74
N ALA A 39 -1.65 13.79 39.70
CA ALA A 39 -2.79 13.48 38.84
C ALA A 39 -2.58 12.17 38.08
N GLU A 40 -1.38 11.97 37.52
CA GLU A 40 -1.00 10.70 36.89
C GLU A 40 -1.01 9.55 37.89
N ALA A 41 -0.47 9.75 39.10
CA ALA A 41 -0.48 8.75 40.15
C ALA A 41 -1.89 8.38 40.62
N GLN A 42 -2.85 9.31 40.56
CA GLN A 42 -4.26 9.02 40.86
C GLN A 42 -4.90 8.18 39.77
N THR A 43 -4.65 8.50 38.50
CA THR A 43 -5.15 7.76 37.34
C THR A 43 -4.58 6.33 37.30
N TYR A 44 -3.28 6.19 37.50
CA TYR A 44 -2.55 4.91 37.40
C TYR A 44 -2.21 4.31 38.76
N ARG A 45 -3.02 4.62 39.79
CA ARG A 45 -2.77 4.25 41.19
C ARG A 45 -2.54 2.76 41.38
N ASN A 46 -3.40 1.93 40.80
CA ASN A 46 -3.31 0.48 40.95
C ASN A 46 -2.02 -0.06 40.33
N GLU A 47 -1.63 0.44 39.16
CA GLU A 47 -0.41 0.03 38.45
C GLU A 47 0.86 0.36 39.24
N LEU A 48 0.90 1.54 39.87
CA LEU A 48 2.00 1.95 40.75
C LEU A 48 2.07 1.05 41.99
N ILE A 49 0.94 0.85 42.69
CA ILE A 49 0.88 0.07 43.92
C ILE A 49 1.24 -1.40 43.68
N ASN A 50 0.83 -1.97 42.55
CA ASN A 50 1.14 -3.36 42.19
C ASN A 50 2.64 -3.60 42.04
N LYS A 51 3.43 -2.55 41.79
CA LYS A 51 4.90 -2.57 41.69
C LYS A 51 5.59 -2.15 43.00
N MET A 52 4.84 -1.93 44.07
CA MET A 52 5.36 -1.49 45.38
C MET A 52 5.27 -2.61 46.42
N GLY A 53 6.25 -2.62 47.34
CA GLY A 53 6.13 -3.38 48.58
C GLY A 53 4.94 -2.91 49.43
N LYS A 54 4.39 -3.81 50.25
CA LYS A 54 3.18 -3.57 51.06
C LYS A 54 3.22 -2.26 51.86
N TRP A 55 4.35 -1.94 52.48
CA TRP A 55 4.53 -0.74 53.31
C TRP A 55 5.50 0.29 52.71
N GLN A 56 5.77 0.19 51.41
CA GLN A 56 6.67 1.10 50.71
C GLN A 56 6.06 2.50 50.61
N ILE A 57 6.89 3.54 50.65
CA ILE A 57 6.51 4.93 50.37
C ILE A 57 7.44 5.42 49.26
N THR A 58 6.89 6.02 48.21
CA THR A 58 7.66 6.45 47.04
C THR A 58 7.24 7.85 46.62
N GLY A 59 8.23 8.69 46.34
CA GLY A 59 8.08 10.09 46.00
C GLY A 59 7.46 10.30 44.62
N LEU A 60 6.72 11.38 44.50
CA LEU A 60 6.09 11.91 43.29
C LEU A 60 6.57 13.36 43.10
N ALA A 61 6.16 13.99 41.99
CA ALA A 61 6.40 15.41 41.77
C ALA A 61 5.81 16.29 42.88
N ASP A 62 6.36 17.49 43.06
CA ASP A 62 5.81 18.57 43.90
C ASP A 62 5.56 18.19 45.37
N GLY A 63 6.44 17.37 45.96
CA GLY A 63 6.38 17.00 47.38
C GLY A 63 5.25 16.04 47.74
N TRP A 64 4.75 15.28 46.77
CA TRP A 64 3.77 14.21 47.01
C TRP A 64 4.47 12.86 47.17
N VAL A 65 3.80 11.93 47.83
CA VAL A 65 4.18 10.51 47.92
C VAL A 65 2.97 9.63 47.65
N ILE A 66 3.21 8.43 47.10
CA ILE A 66 2.25 7.32 47.08
C ILE A 66 2.75 6.23 48.04
N MET A 67 1.81 5.63 48.77
CA MET A 67 2.09 4.58 49.75
C MET A 67 1.63 3.20 49.23
N GLY A 68 2.29 2.13 49.66
CA GLY A 68 2.01 0.76 49.21
C GLY A 68 0.65 0.23 49.63
N SER A 69 0.34 -1.01 49.23
CA SER A 69 -0.98 -1.64 49.43
C SER A 69 -1.42 -1.76 50.90
N GLY A 70 -0.47 -1.85 51.84
CA GLY A 70 -0.75 -1.83 53.29
C GLY A 70 -1.30 -0.51 53.79
N TYR A 71 -0.96 0.60 53.13
CA TYR A 71 -1.55 1.93 53.35
C TYR A 71 -2.68 2.23 52.36
N ALA A 72 -3.27 1.18 51.79
CA ALA A 72 -4.32 1.26 50.79
C ALA A 72 -3.99 2.13 49.57
N GLY A 73 -2.72 2.41 49.25
CA GLY A 73 -2.42 3.27 48.11
C GLY A 73 -2.59 4.77 48.34
N GLU A 74 -2.56 5.23 49.59
CA GLU A 74 -2.77 6.64 49.91
C GLU A 74 -1.75 7.55 49.20
N ILE A 75 -2.24 8.64 48.60
CA ILE A 75 -1.41 9.69 48.00
C ILE A 75 -1.52 10.94 48.87
N LYS A 76 -0.41 11.38 49.45
CA LYS A 76 -0.37 12.52 50.38
C LYS A 76 0.89 13.36 50.25
N GLN A 77 0.91 14.50 50.90
CA GLN A 77 2.11 15.34 51.04
C GLN A 77 3.17 14.61 51.88
N GLY A 78 4.43 14.63 51.41
CA GLY A 78 5.52 13.95 52.08
C GLY A 78 6.81 13.94 51.28
N SER A 79 7.81 13.23 51.79
CA SER A 79 9.08 12.99 51.11
C SER A 79 9.48 11.53 51.26
N ALA A 80 10.17 11.00 50.26
CA ALA A 80 10.70 9.64 50.25
C ALA A 80 12.05 9.63 49.55
N ALA A 81 12.92 8.69 49.93
CA ALA A 81 14.27 8.56 49.34
C ALA A 81 14.26 8.07 47.88
N ASN A 82 13.18 7.41 47.48
CA ASN A 82 12.98 6.87 46.13
C ASN A 82 11.84 7.61 45.45
N SER A 83 11.88 7.71 44.13
CA SER A 83 10.89 8.44 43.34
C SER A 83 10.31 7.58 42.22
N TRP A 84 9.02 7.76 41.95
CA TRP A 84 8.39 7.24 40.74
C TRP A 84 8.71 8.15 39.56
N CYS A 85 9.38 7.56 38.59
CA CYS A 85 9.89 8.21 37.40
C CYS A 85 9.25 7.58 36.15
N TYR A 86 9.16 8.38 35.10
CA TYR A 86 8.64 7.97 33.80
C TYR A 86 9.45 8.62 32.69
N PRO A 87 9.71 7.92 31.56
CA PRO A 87 10.44 8.51 30.45
C PRO A 87 9.82 9.82 29.99
N THR A 88 10.68 10.80 29.71
CA THR A 88 10.25 12.05 29.08
C THR A 88 9.69 11.78 27.68
N ASP A 89 10.28 10.82 26.96
CA ASP A 89 9.86 10.34 25.65
C ASP A 89 9.47 8.84 25.73
N PRO A 90 8.20 8.52 26.05
CA PRO A 90 7.77 7.15 26.21
C PRO A 90 7.66 6.40 24.87
N ILE A 91 8.08 5.15 24.86
CA ILE A 91 8.08 4.30 23.66
C ILE A 91 6.79 3.45 23.65
N ASN A 92 5.91 3.68 22.69
CA ASN A 92 4.63 2.96 22.61
C ASN A 92 4.52 2.03 21.40
N GLU A 93 5.16 2.37 20.29
CA GLU A 93 4.99 1.72 18.98
C GLU A 93 5.96 0.56 18.74
N ILE A 94 5.59 -0.36 17.86
CA ILE A 94 6.50 -1.39 17.35
C ILE A 94 7.31 -0.75 16.21
N PRO A 95 8.66 -0.80 16.22
CA PRO A 95 9.45 -0.21 15.16
C PRO A 95 9.15 -0.79 13.78
N THR A 96 8.98 0.06 12.78
CA THR A 96 8.83 -0.37 11.38
C THR A 96 10.20 -0.59 10.74
N LEU A 97 10.47 -1.80 10.28
CA LEU A 97 11.73 -2.15 9.62
C LEU A 97 11.62 -2.08 8.10
N SER A 98 12.74 -1.84 7.41
CA SER A 98 12.79 -1.89 5.94
C SER A 98 12.36 -3.26 5.42
N PRO A 99 11.66 -3.38 4.28
CA PRO A 99 11.12 -4.66 3.81
C PRO A 99 12.18 -5.77 3.64
N VAL A 100 11.77 -7.02 3.85
CA VAL A 100 12.52 -8.19 3.39
C VAL A 100 12.12 -8.47 1.94
N LYS A 101 13.12 -8.59 1.06
CA LYS A 101 12.90 -8.93 -0.35
C LYS A 101 12.99 -10.44 -0.54
N VAL A 102 11.97 -10.99 -1.20
CA VAL A 102 11.92 -12.39 -1.64
C VAL A 102 12.03 -12.41 -3.17
N SER A 103 12.91 -13.26 -3.68
CA SER A 103 13.11 -13.42 -5.12
C SER A 103 11.78 -13.74 -5.82
N PRO A 104 11.48 -13.10 -6.96
CA PRO A 104 10.27 -13.40 -7.72
C PRO A 104 10.36 -14.77 -8.40
N GLY A 105 9.20 -15.35 -8.72
CA GLY A 105 9.09 -16.68 -9.30
C GLY A 105 7.65 -17.15 -9.36
N SER A 106 7.45 -18.47 -9.30
CA SER A 106 6.12 -19.03 -9.03
C SER A 106 5.71 -18.79 -7.57
N GLN A 107 4.40 -18.85 -7.29
CA GLN A 107 3.87 -18.74 -5.93
C GLN A 107 4.56 -19.70 -4.95
N SER A 108 4.69 -20.98 -5.33
CA SER A 108 5.32 -21.98 -4.46
C SER A 108 6.79 -21.69 -4.17
N GLN A 109 7.55 -21.14 -5.14
CA GLN A 109 8.94 -20.74 -4.92
C GLN A 109 9.04 -19.57 -3.95
N ILE A 110 8.23 -18.52 -4.15
CA ILE A 110 8.22 -17.34 -3.28
C ILE A 110 7.84 -17.72 -1.85
N GLU A 111 6.79 -18.53 -1.69
CA GLU A 111 6.38 -18.99 -0.36
C GLU A 111 7.48 -19.83 0.28
N TRP A 112 8.07 -20.80 -0.44
CA TRP A 112 9.15 -21.65 0.07
C TRP A 112 10.37 -20.82 0.50
N ASP A 113 10.81 -19.89 -0.34
CA ASP A 113 11.94 -19.01 -0.08
C ASP A 113 11.68 -18.07 1.11
N LEU A 114 10.43 -17.68 1.35
CA LEU A 114 10.05 -16.90 2.53
C LEU A 114 10.07 -17.76 3.79
N VAL A 115 9.37 -18.90 3.80
CA VAL A 115 9.20 -19.72 5.02
C VAL A 115 10.47 -20.45 5.45
N ASN A 116 11.47 -20.58 4.57
CA ASN A 116 12.78 -21.16 4.88
C ASN A 116 13.82 -20.13 5.36
N GLN A 117 13.47 -18.85 5.45
CA GLN A 117 14.38 -17.84 5.97
C GLN A 117 14.56 -17.95 7.50
N LYS A 118 15.69 -18.52 7.91
CA LYS A 118 15.98 -18.76 9.32
C LYS A 118 15.90 -17.50 10.19
N GLU A 119 16.65 -16.46 9.85
CA GLU A 119 16.82 -15.28 10.73
C GLU A 119 15.70 -14.23 10.57
N SER A 120 15.13 -14.08 9.38
CA SER A 120 14.10 -13.08 9.08
C SER A 120 12.66 -13.58 9.17
N PHE A 121 12.44 -14.90 9.30
CA PHE A 121 11.12 -15.50 9.35
C PHE A 121 10.97 -16.52 10.49
N ILE A 122 11.72 -17.63 10.46
CA ILE A 122 11.55 -18.74 11.41
C ILE A 122 11.83 -18.32 12.85
N LYS A 123 12.99 -17.70 13.12
CA LYS A 123 13.37 -17.30 14.47
C LYS A 123 12.42 -16.27 15.08
N PRO A 124 12.10 -15.14 14.42
CA PRO A 124 11.16 -14.16 14.98
C PRO A 124 9.81 -14.77 15.36
N LEU A 125 9.24 -15.61 14.48
CA LEU A 125 7.97 -16.30 14.76
C LEU A 125 8.10 -17.31 15.91
N SER A 126 9.23 -18.02 15.99
CA SER A 126 9.51 -18.97 17.07
C SER A 126 9.67 -18.26 18.42
N TYR A 127 10.34 -17.12 18.45
CA TYR A 127 10.46 -16.30 19.66
C TYR A 127 9.13 -15.69 20.07
N LEU A 128 8.29 -15.24 19.13
CA LEU A 128 6.92 -14.83 19.44
C LEU A 128 6.13 -15.98 20.10
N ALA A 129 6.14 -17.17 19.52
CA ALA A 129 5.48 -18.34 20.10
C ALA A 129 6.02 -18.65 21.52
N HIS A 130 7.35 -18.59 21.69
CA HIS A 130 7.99 -18.84 22.97
C HIS A 130 7.57 -17.81 24.04
N THR A 131 7.60 -16.51 23.73
CA THR A 131 7.22 -15.45 24.67
C THR A 131 5.74 -15.49 25.03
N MET A 132 4.88 -15.89 24.10
CA MET A 132 3.47 -16.17 24.36
C MET A 132 3.26 -17.37 25.29
N GLY A 133 4.26 -18.23 25.45
CA GLY A 133 4.24 -19.34 26.39
C GLY A 133 4.02 -20.71 25.78
N PHE A 134 4.02 -20.83 24.45
CA PHE A 134 3.98 -22.13 23.79
C PHE A 134 5.24 -22.95 24.13
N ALA A 135 5.05 -24.23 24.42
CA ALA A 135 6.13 -25.12 24.82
C ALA A 135 6.90 -25.68 23.62
N TRP A 136 8.18 -26.00 23.83
CA TRP A 136 9.02 -26.74 22.88
C TRP A 136 9.05 -26.16 21.45
N VAL A 137 9.33 -24.86 21.35
CA VAL A 137 9.48 -24.15 20.07
C VAL A 137 10.93 -24.24 19.55
N GLY A 138 11.38 -25.46 19.29
CA GLY A 138 12.73 -25.80 18.86
C GLY A 138 12.87 -27.31 18.63
N GLY A 139 13.81 -27.72 17.78
CA GLY A 139 14.07 -29.14 17.52
C GLY A 139 14.95 -29.82 18.57
N ASN A 140 14.97 -31.15 18.54
CA ASN A 140 15.70 -31.98 19.51
C ASN A 140 17.22 -31.80 19.47
N ARG A 141 17.78 -31.26 18.39
CA ARG A 141 19.24 -31.15 18.18
C ARG A 141 19.78 -29.77 18.53
N SER A 142 18.97 -28.87 19.09
CA SER A 142 19.39 -27.55 19.55
C SER A 142 18.81 -27.21 20.91
N SER A 143 19.54 -26.40 21.68
CA SER A 143 19.08 -25.82 22.94
C SER A 143 18.41 -24.45 22.77
N TYR A 144 18.32 -23.93 21.54
CA TYR A 144 17.85 -22.57 21.27
C TYR A 144 16.47 -22.56 20.59
N VAL A 145 15.67 -21.55 20.93
CA VAL A 145 14.35 -21.31 20.32
C VAL A 145 14.50 -21.02 18.82
N GLY A 146 13.66 -21.68 18.02
CA GLY A 146 13.65 -21.50 16.56
C GLY A 146 14.84 -22.12 15.81
N ASP A 147 15.69 -22.89 16.49
CA ASP A 147 16.70 -23.72 15.85
C ASP A 147 16.19 -25.16 15.63
N ASP A 148 16.81 -25.86 14.67
CA ASP A 148 16.45 -27.24 14.29
C ASP A 148 14.94 -27.37 13.93
N MET A 149 14.42 -26.35 13.23
CA MET A 149 13.04 -26.30 12.77
C MET A 149 12.93 -26.93 11.38
N GLU A 150 11.91 -27.77 11.18
CA GLU A 150 11.55 -28.34 9.89
C GLU A 150 10.40 -27.55 9.27
N VAL A 151 10.53 -27.28 7.97
CA VAL A 151 9.49 -26.67 7.16
C VAL A 151 8.88 -27.74 6.26
N SER A 152 7.57 -27.90 6.33
CA SER A 152 6.81 -28.90 5.56
C SER A 152 5.54 -28.29 4.98
N LYS A 153 5.03 -28.81 3.88
CA LYS A 153 3.76 -28.36 3.31
C LYS A 153 2.60 -28.81 4.20
N ALA A 154 1.62 -27.94 4.43
CA ALA A 154 0.44 -28.24 5.24
C ALA A 154 -0.81 -27.63 4.58
N GLY A 155 -1.60 -28.47 3.88
CA GLY A 155 -2.70 -27.99 3.04
C GLY A 155 -2.18 -27.04 1.96
N SER A 156 -2.82 -25.87 1.81
CA SER A 156 -2.35 -24.79 0.93
C SER A 156 -1.16 -24.01 1.49
N GLY A 157 -0.86 -24.13 2.79
CA GLY A 157 0.18 -23.39 3.48
C GLY A 157 1.43 -24.21 3.82
N TRP A 158 2.15 -23.74 4.83
CA TRP A 158 3.39 -24.30 5.34
C TRP A 158 3.33 -24.47 6.85
N LYS A 159 3.92 -25.54 7.37
CA LYS A 159 4.08 -25.80 8.79
C LYS A 159 5.56 -25.78 9.14
N ILE A 160 5.91 -24.99 10.14
CA ILE A 160 7.23 -24.86 10.74
C ILE A 160 7.14 -25.46 12.15
N GLN A 161 7.90 -26.51 12.42
CA GLN A 161 7.84 -27.24 13.70
C GLN A 161 9.23 -27.74 14.06
N GLY A 162 9.57 -27.80 15.36
CA GLY A 162 10.85 -28.35 15.80
C GLY A 162 11.02 -29.81 15.35
N TYR A 163 12.19 -30.15 14.83
CA TYR A 163 12.54 -31.53 14.50
C TYR A 163 12.34 -32.43 15.72
N ASN A 164 11.57 -33.49 15.54
CA ASN A 164 11.16 -34.37 16.65
C ASN A 164 11.75 -35.78 16.58
N GLY A 165 12.76 -36.01 15.73
CA GLY A 165 13.45 -37.30 15.70
C GLY A 165 14.48 -37.45 16.82
N GLY A 166 14.78 -38.69 17.18
CA GLY A 166 15.70 -39.01 18.27
C GLY A 166 15.08 -38.86 19.66
N SER A 167 15.92 -38.79 20.69
CA SER A 167 15.51 -38.56 22.09
C SER A 167 15.35 -37.07 22.38
N CYS A 168 14.44 -36.75 23.31
CA CYS A 168 14.36 -35.43 23.93
C CYS A 168 14.17 -35.58 25.43
N ASP A 169 14.59 -34.57 26.18
CA ASP A 169 14.44 -34.51 27.63
C ASP A 169 13.45 -33.41 28.03
N GLY A 170 12.60 -33.73 29.00
CA GLY A 170 11.62 -32.81 29.57
C GLY A 170 10.17 -33.24 29.36
N TYR A 171 9.29 -32.69 30.20
CA TYR A 171 7.88 -33.08 30.22
C TYR A 171 7.18 -32.72 28.90
N ARG A 172 6.60 -33.74 28.25
CA ARG A 172 5.92 -33.65 26.93
C ARG A 172 6.83 -33.04 25.85
N CYS A 173 8.13 -33.32 25.90
CA CYS A 173 9.09 -32.74 24.95
C CYS A 173 8.78 -33.15 23.51
N ASP A 174 8.17 -34.30 23.28
CA ASP A 174 7.73 -34.80 21.98
C ASP A 174 6.54 -34.03 21.37
N GLU A 175 5.83 -33.24 22.17
CA GLU A 175 4.70 -32.40 21.72
C GLU A 175 5.18 -30.99 21.33
N LYS A 176 5.93 -30.92 20.24
CA LYS A 176 6.49 -29.67 19.69
C LYS A 176 5.39 -28.72 19.21
N SER A 177 5.46 -27.45 19.60
CA SER A 177 4.56 -26.44 19.04
C SER A 177 4.83 -26.23 17.54
N ALA A 178 3.77 -26.00 16.78
CA ALA A 178 3.80 -25.82 15.33
C ALA A 178 3.32 -24.42 14.96
N ILE A 179 4.03 -23.81 14.02
CA ILE A 179 3.69 -22.52 13.41
C ILE A 179 3.22 -22.81 11.99
N THR A 180 1.96 -22.50 11.69
CA THR A 180 1.37 -22.67 10.35
C THR A 180 1.21 -21.31 9.69
N VAL A 181 1.64 -21.21 8.44
CA VAL A 181 1.55 -20.01 7.61
C VAL A 181 0.71 -20.35 6.40
N SER A 182 -0.36 -19.60 6.16
CA SER A 182 -1.34 -19.92 5.13
C SER A 182 -1.98 -18.66 4.56
N ASN A 183 -2.90 -18.82 3.60
CA ASN A 183 -3.67 -17.72 3.03
C ASN A 183 -2.77 -16.56 2.53
N PHE A 184 -1.78 -16.92 1.70
CA PHE A 184 -0.88 -15.94 1.10
C PHE A 184 -1.64 -15.08 0.10
N GLU A 185 -1.53 -13.76 0.26
CA GLU A 185 -2.07 -12.79 -0.68
C GLU A 185 -0.93 -11.87 -1.14
N TYR A 186 -0.97 -11.50 -2.42
CA TYR A 186 0.03 -10.65 -3.06
C TYR A 186 -0.64 -9.38 -3.52
N VAL A 187 -0.23 -8.25 -2.96
CA VAL A 187 -0.89 -6.96 -3.22
C VAL A 187 0.12 -6.01 -3.83
N MET A 188 -0.21 -5.40 -4.97
CA MET A 188 0.69 -4.43 -5.59
C MET A 188 0.88 -3.19 -4.70
N ASP A 189 2.13 -2.83 -4.46
CA ASP A 189 2.51 -1.53 -3.92
C ASP A 189 2.57 -0.52 -5.07
N ASN A 190 1.51 0.25 -5.25
CA ASN A 190 1.40 1.22 -6.35
C ASN A 190 2.51 2.28 -6.31
N GLU A 191 3.01 2.65 -5.12
CA GLU A 191 4.04 3.68 -4.96
C GLU A 191 5.43 3.18 -5.37
N SER A 192 5.64 1.87 -5.36
CA SER A 192 6.89 1.24 -5.77
C SER A 192 7.07 1.13 -7.30
N TYR A 193 6.01 1.42 -8.08
CA TYR A 193 6.06 1.29 -9.53
C TYR A 193 7.07 2.27 -10.13
N LYS A 194 7.96 1.76 -10.97
CA LYS A 194 9.01 2.54 -11.63
C LYS A 194 9.34 2.00 -13.01
N ILE A 195 9.79 2.90 -13.86
CA ILE A 195 10.42 2.58 -15.14
C ILE A 195 11.89 2.30 -14.86
N THR A 196 12.39 1.13 -15.26
CA THR A 196 13.74 0.66 -14.87
C THR A 196 14.77 0.71 -15.98
N GLY A 197 14.38 1.11 -17.19
CA GLY A 197 15.26 1.18 -18.34
C GLY A 197 14.82 2.26 -19.32
N ASP A 198 15.36 2.20 -20.52
CA ASP A 198 15.14 3.23 -21.52
C ASP A 198 13.68 3.27 -21.97
N ILE A 199 13.18 4.49 -22.11
CA ILE A 199 11.90 4.77 -22.74
C ILE A 199 12.15 4.82 -24.24
N VAL A 200 11.61 3.85 -24.96
CA VAL A 200 11.62 3.85 -26.42
C VAL A 200 10.30 4.44 -26.89
N ALA A 201 10.35 5.66 -27.40
CA ALA A 201 9.23 6.29 -28.05
C ALA A 201 9.47 6.34 -29.56
N ALA A 202 8.43 6.03 -30.33
CA ALA A 202 8.40 6.38 -31.74
C ALA A 202 7.97 7.84 -31.85
N ASP A 203 8.77 8.63 -32.56
CA ASP A 203 8.40 9.98 -32.95
C ASP A 203 7.01 10.00 -33.59
N LYS A 204 6.37 11.16 -33.50
CA LYS A 204 5.06 11.43 -34.07
C LYS A 204 5.06 11.12 -35.58
N GLU A 205 4.45 10.01 -35.98
CA GLU A 205 4.37 9.59 -37.37
C GLU A 205 3.09 10.12 -38.00
N LEU A 206 3.21 10.92 -39.05
CA LEU A 206 2.08 11.39 -39.85
C LEU A 206 1.48 10.19 -40.60
N ILE A 207 0.27 9.81 -40.23
CA ILE A 207 -0.52 8.78 -40.92
C ILE A 207 -1.06 9.35 -42.23
N LYS A 208 -1.73 10.51 -42.14
CA LYS A 208 -2.43 11.13 -43.27
C LYS A 208 -2.73 12.60 -42.99
N THR A 209 -2.60 13.45 -44.00
CA THR A 209 -3.17 14.81 -43.98
C THR A 209 -4.51 14.80 -44.70
N LEU A 210 -5.56 15.14 -43.98
CA LEU A 210 -6.91 15.29 -44.51
C LEU A 210 -7.12 16.72 -44.97
N THR A 211 -7.88 16.92 -46.04
CA THR A 211 -8.10 18.24 -46.62
C THR A 211 -9.59 18.52 -46.83
N VAL A 212 -10.05 19.65 -46.31
CA VAL A 212 -11.42 20.16 -46.39
C VAL A 212 -11.44 21.42 -47.24
N PRO A 213 -12.12 21.44 -48.39
CA PRO A 213 -12.29 22.66 -49.15
C PRO A 213 -13.33 23.57 -48.48
N ALA A 214 -12.93 24.77 -48.05
CA ALA A 214 -13.83 25.86 -47.70
C ALA A 214 -13.96 26.76 -48.93
N VAL A 215 -15.15 26.80 -49.53
CA VAL A 215 -15.42 27.51 -50.78
C VAL A 215 -16.40 28.64 -50.50
N ASN A 216 -15.99 29.87 -50.81
CA ASN A 216 -16.88 31.03 -50.79
C ASN A 216 -17.16 31.43 -52.24
N ASP A 217 -18.36 31.14 -52.74
CA ASP A 217 -18.82 31.51 -54.08
C ASP A 217 -19.64 32.81 -54.09
N THR A 218 -19.67 33.53 -52.97
CA THR A 218 -20.41 34.77 -52.80
C THR A 218 -19.55 36.00 -53.03
N SER A 219 -20.19 37.16 -53.15
CA SER A 219 -19.53 38.46 -53.30
C SER A 219 -19.07 39.09 -51.99
N ALA A 220 -19.38 38.50 -50.84
CA ALA A 220 -18.98 38.95 -49.52
C ALA A 220 -17.97 37.97 -48.91
N ALA A 221 -17.16 38.42 -47.96
CA ALA A 221 -16.31 37.50 -47.20
C ALA A 221 -17.18 36.64 -46.27
N GLN A 222 -16.79 35.39 -46.04
CA GLN A 222 -17.50 34.46 -45.16
C GLN A 222 -16.51 33.81 -44.19
N MET A 223 -16.93 33.53 -42.97
CA MET A 223 -16.15 32.75 -42.02
C MET A 223 -16.48 31.27 -42.17
N SER A 224 -15.45 30.44 -42.40
CA SER A 224 -15.59 28.98 -42.33
C SER A 224 -15.25 28.49 -40.94
N VAL A 225 -16.15 27.72 -40.33
CA VAL A 225 -15.94 27.00 -39.07
C VAL A 225 -15.93 25.51 -39.37
N VAL A 226 -14.80 24.86 -39.14
CA VAL A 226 -14.65 23.41 -39.29
C VAL A 226 -14.53 22.82 -37.88
N THR A 227 -15.46 21.94 -37.53
CA THR A 227 -15.44 21.18 -36.27
C THR A 227 -15.34 19.70 -36.58
N ILE A 228 -14.38 19.02 -35.98
CA ILE A 228 -14.15 17.60 -36.12
C ILE A 228 -14.16 16.99 -34.73
N GLU A 229 -15.03 16.01 -34.54
CA GLU A 229 -15.07 15.21 -33.34
C GLU A 229 -14.77 13.76 -33.66
N TYR A 230 -13.94 13.10 -32.86
CA TYR A 230 -13.59 11.70 -33.07
C TYR A 230 -13.15 11.06 -31.75
N ASP A 231 -13.13 9.74 -31.72
CA ASP A 231 -12.62 8.99 -30.58
C ASP A 231 -11.15 8.64 -30.82
N ALA A 232 -10.25 9.25 -30.04
CA ALA A 232 -8.84 8.94 -30.01
C ALA A 232 -8.63 7.66 -29.22
N ALA A 233 -8.20 6.59 -29.89
CA ALA A 233 -7.96 5.30 -29.24
C ALA A 233 -6.50 5.15 -28.81
N THR A 234 -6.30 4.69 -27.58
CA THR A 234 -5.02 4.23 -27.04
C THR A 234 -5.09 2.74 -26.81
N ASN A 235 -4.36 1.98 -27.64
CA ASN A 235 -4.19 0.55 -27.46
C ASN A 235 -2.95 0.31 -26.61
N TRP A 236 -3.05 -0.56 -25.63
CA TRP A 236 -1.92 -0.88 -24.75
C TRP A 236 -1.83 -2.38 -24.50
N SER A 237 -0.63 -2.81 -24.18
CA SER A 237 -0.32 -4.17 -23.80
C SER A 237 0.81 -4.20 -22.79
N LYS A 238 0.85 -5.23 -21.97
CA LYS A 238 1.99 -5.50 -21.10
C LYS A 238 2.33 -6.99 -21.04
N THR A 239 3.59 -7.27 -20.78
CA THR A 239 4.07 -8.61 -20.43
C THR A 239 4.39 -8.69 -18.95
N ASN A 240 4.37 -9.89 -18.39
CA ASN A 240 4.83 -10.13 -17.02
C ASN A 240 5.90 -11.21 -17.06
N ASP A 241 7.04 -10.96 -16.40
CA ASP A 241 8.19 -11.88 -16.46
C ASP A 241 8.01 -13.10 -15.54
N TYR A 242 7.08 -13.01 -14.57
CA TYR A 242 6.84 -14.04 -13.57
C TYR A 242 5.36 -14.40 -13.48
N SER A 243 5.07 -15.70 -13.33
CA SER A 243 3.70 -16.23 -13.25
C SER A 243 2.93 -15.78 -12.01
N ILE A 244 3.61 -15.44 -10.91
CA ILE A 244 2.97 -14.90 -9.70
C ILE A 244 2.14 -13.64 -9.97
N SER A 245 2.44 -12.93 -11.06
CA SER A 245 1.68 -11.75 -11.49
C SER A 245 0.17 -12.02 -11.60
N GLU A 246 -0.23 -13.25 -11.95
CA GLU A 246 -1.64 -13.68 -12.03
C GLU A 246 -2.34 -13.73 -10.66
N SER A 247 -1.59 -13.73 -9.56
CA SER A 247 -2.11 -13.73 -8.19
C SER A 247 -1.96 -12.37 -7.50
N VAL A 248 -1.33 -11.39 -8.14
CA VAL A 248 -1.14 -10.05 -7.59
C VAL A 248 -2.39 -9.22 -7.79
N THR A 249 -3.01 -8.75 -6.71
CA THR A 249 -4.21 -7.91 -6.76
C THR A 249 -3.87 -6.43 -6.65
N LEU A 250 -4.70 -5.60 -7.28
CA LEU A 250 -4.69 -4.15 -7.13
C LEU A 250 -5.69 -3.71 -6.04
N SER A 251 -5.22 -3.16 -4.93
CA SER A 251 -6.11 -2.60 -3.90
C SER A 251 -6.82 -1.33 -4.36
N ASN A 252 -6.19 -0.58 -5.27
CA ASN A 252 -6.71 0.65 -5.83
C ASN A 252 -6.49 0.66 -7.34
N THR A 253 -7.30 1.43 -8.05
CA THR A 253 -7.11 1.69 -9.48
C THR A 253 -5.69 2.20 -9.74
N TRP A 254 -4.95 1.49 -10.59
CA TRP A 254 -3.62 1.89 -11.01
C TRP A 254 -3.70 2.74 -12.27
N LYS A 255 -2.89 3.80 -12.32
CA LYS A 255 -2.71 4.63 -13.51
C LYS A 255 -1.25 4.59 -13.94
N SER A 256 -1.00 4.38 -15.23
CA SER A 256 0.36 4.41 -15.75
C SER A 256 0.97 5.80 -15.56
N PRO A 257 2.29 5.91 -15.35
CA PRO A 257 2.96 7.19 -15.37
C PRO A 257 2.72 7.92 -16.70
N SER A 258 2.52 9.24 -16.66
CA SER A 258 2.48 10.08 -17.85
C SER A 258 3.89 10.16 -18.43
N VAL A 259 4.15 9.39 -19.48
CA VAL A 259 5.45 9.41 -20.17
C VAL A 259 5.26 9.96 -21.58
N THR A 260 6.06 10.97 -21.90
CA THR A 260 5.99 11.69 -23.19
C THR A 260 7.03 11.19 -24.19
N GLY A 261 8.14 10.62 -23.72
CA GLY A 261 9.19 10.08 -24.59
C GLY A 261 9.77 11.10 -25.58
N GLY A 262 9.67 12.40 -25.30
CA GLY A 262 10.06 13.48 -26.22
C GLY A 262 8.95 13.98 -27.16
N SER A 263 7.74 13.42 -27.09
CA SER A 263 6.55 13.91 -27.81
C SER A 263 5.69 14.85 -26.95
N ASP A 264 4.86 15.71 -27.56
CA ASP A 264 3.92 16.58 -26.82
C ASP A 264 2.71 15.82 -26.23
N THR A 265 2.65 14.51 -26.41
CA THR A 265 1.51 13.66 -26.02
C THR A 265 1.89 12.73 -24.88
N SER A 266 1.24 12.89 -23.72
CA SER A 266 1.36 11.96 -22.60
C SER A 266 0.35 10.83 -22.73
N LEU A 267 0.80 9.58 -22.61
CA LEU A 267 -0.07 8.41 -22.57
C LEU A 267 -0.36 8.01 -21.12
N SER A 268 -1.63 7.83 -20.78
CA SER A 268 -2.08 7.29 -19.51
C SER A 268 -3.04 6.13 -19.74
N VAL A 269 -2.79 5.01 -19.07
CA VAL A 269 -3.65 3.81 -19.06
C VAL A 269 -4.12 3.57 -17.63
N THR A 270 -5.36 3.12 -17.48
CA THR A 270 -5.95 2.82 -16.19
C THR A 270 -6.28 1.34 -16.06
N ILE A 271 -5.82 0.70 -14.98
CA ILE A 271 -6.21 -0.67 -14.62
C ILE A 271 -7.03 -0.61 -13.33
N ALA A 272 -8.24 -1.17 -13.36
CA ALA A 272 -9.17 -1.12 -12.24
C ALA A 272 -8.69 -1.91 -11.02
N ALA A 273 -9.16 -1.52 -9.83
CA ALA A 273 -8.96 -2.28 -8.60
C ALA A 273 -9.58 -3.68 -8.68
N GLU A 274 -9.18 -4.55 -7.75
CA GLU A 274 -9.67 -5.94 -7.57
C GLU A 274 -9.41 -6.89 -8.74
N GLN A 275 -8.75 -6.42 -9.80
CA GLN A 275 -8.25 -7.25 -10.87
C GLN A 275 -6.86 -7.78 -10.54
N ALA A 276 -6.60 -9.02 -10.95
CA ALA A 276 -5.27 -9.59 -10.90
C ALA A 276 -4.38 -8.95 -11.98
N TRP A 277 -3.23 -8.41 -11.58
CA TRP A 277 -2.29 -7.71 -12.46
C TRP A 277 -1.97 -8.53 -13.71
N GLY A 278 -1.64 -9.81 -13.53
CA GLY A 278 -1.26 -10.72 -14.62
C GLY A 278 -2.36 -11.07 -15.61
N THR A 279 -3.63 -10.73 -15.31
CA THR A 279 -4.77 -10.96 -16.21
C THR A 279 -5.09 -9.76 -17.09
N SER A 280 -4.74 -8.55 -16.66
CA SER A 280 -4.97 -7.30 -17.39
C SER A 280 -3.80 -6.99 -18.32
N ASN A 281 -3.58 -7.80 -19.36
CA ASN A 281 -2.40 -7.70 -20.23
C ASN A 281 -2.55 -6.79 -21.45
N GLY A 282 -3.68 -6.13 -21.59
CA GLY A 282 -3.89 -5.13 -22.63
C GLY A 282 -5.33 -4.66 -22.70
N GLY A 283 -5.53 -3.61 -23.47
CA GLY A 283 -6.83 -2.98 -23.63
C GLY A 283 -6.81 -1.87 -24.66
N SER A 284 -7.98 -1.26 -24.85
CA SER A 284 -8.17 -0.10 -25.70
C SER A 284 -9.00 0.91 -24.91
N GLU A 285 -8.45 2.10 -24.69
CA GLU A 285 -9.16 3.24 -24.09
C GLU A 285 -9.46 4.25 -25.20
N ALA A 286 -10.66 4.83 -25.22
CA ALA A 286 -11.06 5.81 -26.21
C ALA A 286 -11.51 7.10 -25.53
N GLU A 287 -10.95 8.23 -25.95
CA GLU A 287 -11.33 9.56 -25.48
C GLU A 287 -11.95 10.37 -26.62
N ARG A 288 -13.05 11.08 -26.33
CA ARG A 288 -13.69 11.96 -27.30
C ARG A 288 -12.88 13.24 -27.45
N VAL A 289 -12.32 13.46 -28.63
CA VAL A 289 -11.55 14.66 -28.96
C VAL A 289 -12.37 15.54 -29.89
N VAL A 290 -12.34 16.85 -29.64
CA VAL A 290 -12.97 17.87 -30.48
C VAL A 290 -11.89 18.85 -30.94
N VAL A 291 -11.74 18.99 -32.25
CA VAL A 291 -10.84 19.97 -32.88
C VAL A 291 -11.68 20.95 -33.69
N GLN A 292 -11.50 22.25 -33.42
CA GLN A 292 -12.20 23.31 -34.14
C GLN A 292 -11.21 24.30 -34.75
N ALA A 293 -11.49 24.73 -35.98
CA ALA A 293 -10.77 25.78 -36.66
C ALA A 293 -11.72 26.79 -37.28
N ARG A 294 -11.25 28.04 -37.36
CA ARG A 294 -12.00 29.15 -37.96
C ARG A 294 -11.08 29.92 -38.90
N THR A 295 -11.57 30.26 -40.08
CA THR A 295 -10.85 31.18 -40.99
C THR A 295 -11.81 32.09 -41.73
N ASN A 296 -11.29 33.22 -42.19
CA ASN A 296 -11.98 34.08 -43.13
C ASN A 296 -11.69 33.60 -44.56
N VAL A 297 -12.73 33.36 -45.34
CA VAL A 297 -12.68 32.96 -46.75
C VAL A 297 -13.12 34.15 -47.60
N PRO A 298 -12.21 34.80 -48.33
CA PRO A 298 -12.56 35.94 -49.18
C PRO A 298 -13.58 35.59 -50.27
N ALA A 299 -14.22 36.63 -50.82
CA ALA A 299 -15.23 36.48 -51.87
C ALA A 299 -14.67 35.77 -53.10
N PHE A 300 -15.43 34.82 -53.64
CA PHE A 300 -15.09 34.02 -54.83
C PHE A 300 -13.77 33.25 -54.76
N THR A 301 -13.33 32.85 -53.57
CA THR A 301 -12.12 32.04 -53.39
C THR A 301 -12.37 30.75 -52.61
N LYS A 302 -11.35 29.89 -52.64
CA LYS A 302 -11.32 28.62 -51.93
C LYS A 302 -10.04 28.55 -51.10
N LEU A 303 -10.21 28.18 -49.83
CA LEU A 303 -9.11 27.77 -48.94
C LEU A 303 -9.29 26.30 -48.57
N ASN A 304 -8.19 25.60 -48.34
CA ASN A 304 -8.21 24.20 -47.91
C ASN A 304 -7.84 24.13 -46.42
N ALA A 305 -8.79 23.82 -45.55
CA ALA A 305 -8.50 23.39 -44.19
C ALA A 305 -7.79 22.03 -44.25
N LYS A 306 -6.77 21.82 -43.44
CA LYS A 306 -5.96 20.62 -43.38
C LYS A 306 -5.85 20.12 -41.94
N VAL A 307 -5.92 18.81 -41.77
CA VAL A 307 -5.81 18.16 -40.47
C VAL A 307 -4.88 16.98 -40.60
N ASP A 308 -3.80 17.00 -39.82
CA ASP A 308 -2.82 15.93 -39.80
C ASP A 308 -3.21 14.88 -38.76
N LEU A 309 -3.27 13.62 -39.18
CA LEU A 309 -3.51 12.47 -38.31
C LEU A 309 -2.19 11.81 -37.97
N PHE A 310 -1.97 11.56 -36.70
CA PHE A 310 -0.71 11.02 -36.18
C PHE A 310 -0.93 9.74 -35.40
N LYS A 311 0.11 8.91 -35.37
CA LYS A 311 0.28 7.86 -34.37
C LYS A 311 1.60 8.09 -33.65
N SER A 312 1.62 7.71 -32.38
CA SER A 312 2.85 7.59 -31.60
C SER A 312 2.73 6.36 -30.71
N SER A 313 3.88 5.74 -30.42
CA SER A 313 3.95 4.61 -29.52
C SER A 313 5.05 4.80 -28.51
N ILE A 314 4.85 4.23 -27.34
CA ILE A 314 5.83 4.21 -26.26
C ILE A 314 5.98 2.79 -25.74
N SER A 315 7.21 2.44 -25.37
CA SER A 315 7.50 1.18 -24.71
C SER A 315 8.62 1.36 -23.69
N TYR A 316 8.52 0.64 -22.58
CA TYR A 316 9.53 0.66 -21.53
C TYR A 316 9.44 -0.57 -20.64
N PRO A 317 10.56 -1.03 -20.04
CA PRO A 317 10.53 -2.00 -18.97
C PRO A 317 10.07 -1.34 -17.67
N TYR A 318 9.26 -2.06 -16.90
CA TYR A 318 8.76 -1.62 -15.60
C TYR A 318 9.15 -2.58 -14.49
N SER A 319 9.09 -2.07 -13.26
CA SER A 319 9.18 -2.84 -12.03
C SER A 319 8.25 -2.29 -10.96
N PHE A 320 7.70 -3.16 -10.13
CA PHE A 320 7.02 -2.79 -8.90
C PHE A 320 7.19 -3.89 -7.85
N ASP A 321 6.92 -3.55 -6.59
CA ASP A 321 6.88 -4.49 -5.49
C ASP A 321 5.45 -4.99 -5.23
N ALA A 322 5.31 -6.27 -4.95
CA ALA A 322 4.10 -6.83 -4.37
C ALA A 322 4.35 -7.17 -2.88
N ASP A 323 3.49 -6.63 -2.02
CA ASP A 323 3.41 -6.99 -0.60
C ASP A 323 2.89 -8.41 -0.44
N ILE A 324 3.58 -9.20 0.38
CA ILE A 324 3.23 -10.58 0.71
C ILE A 324 2.59 -10.58 2.10
N THR A 325 1.31 -10.87 2.15
CA THR A 325 0.55 -10.98 3.40
C THR A 325 0.12 -12.42 3.63
N TYR A 326 -0.10 -12.82 4.88
CA TYR A 326 -0.43 -14.20 5.23
C TYR A 326 -1.09 -14.33 6.60
N ASP A 327 -1.77 -15.44 6.81
CA ASP A 327 -2.33 -15.85 8.09
C ASP A 327 -1.30 -16.67 8.85
N LEU A 328 -1.11 -16.35 10.12
CA LEU A 328 -0.20 -17.00 11.05
C LEU A 328 -1.00 -17.72 12.14
N SER A 329 -0.78 -19.03 12.29
CA SER A 329 -1.36 -19.83 13.36
C SER A 329 -0.27 -20.50 14.19
N ILE A 330 -0.30 -20.37 15.51
CA ILE A 330 0.65 -21.03 16.42
C ILE A 330 -0.16 -22.00 17.26
N ASN A 331 0.12 -23.29 17.16
CA ASN A 331 -0.59 -24.35 17.87
C ASN A 331 0.36 -25.15 18.75
N GLY A 332 -0.06 -25.44 19.98
CA GLY A 332 0.72 -26.23 20.92
C GLY A 332 0.15 -26.11 22.32
N PHE A 333 0.84 -26.70 23.30
CA PHE A 333 0.44 -26.56 24.70
C PHE A 333 1.18 -25.42 25.40
N MET A 334 0.49 -24.78 26.34
CA MET A 334 1.05 -23.68 27.12
C MET A 334 1.91 -24.18 28.28
N ARG A 335 3.03 -23.51 28.55
CA ARG A 335 3.89 -23.82 29.69
C ARG A 335 3.17 -23.58 31.03
N TRP A 336 3.51 -24.39 32.03
CA TRP A 336 3.05 -24.21 33.41
C TRP A 336 3.61 -22.92 34.01
N ARG A 337 2.74 -22.05 34.55
CA ARG A 337 3.10 -20.75 35.18
C ARG A 337 3.96 -19.80 34.33
N GLY A 338 3.96 -20.01 33.01
CA GLY A 338 4.88 -19.32 32.09
C GLY A 338 4.24 -19.09 30.73
N ASN A 339 3.03 -18.54 30.72
CA ASN A 339 2.31 -18.24 29.49
C ASN A 339 1.52 -16.93 29.56
N ALA A 340 1.24 -16.38 28.38
CA ALA A 340 0.64 -15.07 28.22
C ALA A 340 -0.88 -15.11 27.99
N LEU A 341 -1.57 -16.22 28.30
CA LEU A 341 -3.03 -16.18 28.31
C LEU A 341 -3.49 -15.34 29.49
N LEU A 342 -4.53 -14.52 29.32
CA LEU A 342 -5.03 -13.64 30.40
C LEU A 342 -5.40 -14.39 31.68
N SER A 343 -5.82 -15.65 31.59
CA SER A 343 -6.16 -16.48 32.75
C SER A 343 -4.95 -17.18 33.39
N HIS A 344 -3.76 -17.07 32.81
CA HIS A 344 -2.49 -17.66 33.28
C HIS A 344 -2.63 -19.13 33.75
N PRO A 345 -3.19 -20.04 32.92
CA PRO A 345 -3.52 -21.40 33.34
C PRO A 345 -2.27 -22.21 33.71
N GLU A 346 -2.44 -23.06 34.73
CA GLU A 346 -1.41 -23.98 35.24
C GLU A 346 -1.66 -25.44 34.84
N ASN A 347 -2.68 -25.74 34.04
CA ASN A 347 -2.99 -27.11 33.61
C ASN A 347 -2.39 -27.49 32.24
N ARG A 348 -1.48 -26.66 31.69
CA ARG A 348 -0.82 -26.86 30.39
C ARG A 348 -1.80 -27.15 29.25
N PRO A 349 -2.82 -26.29 29.04
CA PRO A 349 -3.83 -26.53 28.01
C PRO A 349 -3.21 -26.44 26.62
N ASN A 350 -3.80 -27.16 25.66
CA ASN A 350 -3.56 -26.91 24.24
C ASN A 350 -4.30 -25.64 23.84
N ASP A 351 -3.62 -24.75 23.11
CA ASP A 351 -4.20 -23.50 22.63
C ASP A 351 -3.72 -23.19 21.21
N THR A 352 -4.28 -22.15 20.60
CA THR A 352 -3.93 -21.65 19.27
C THR A 352 -3.95 -20.13 19.25
N ALA A 353 -2.83 -19.52 18.84
CA ALA A 353 -2.80 -18.11 18.47
C ALA A 353 -3.06 -17.97 16.97
N ASN A 354 -3.87 -16.98 16.58
CA ASN A 354 -4.13 -16.68 15.18
C ASN A 354 -3.93 -15.18 14.94
N PHE A 355 -3.08 -14.83 13.98
CA PHE A 355 -2.78 -13.48 13.57
C PHE A 355 -2.82 -13.36 12.05
N VAL A 356 -2.99 -12.14 11.55
CA VAL A 356 -2.87 -11.83 10.12
C VAL A 356 -1.75 -10.81 9.96
N ILE A 357 -0.79 -11.12 9.10
CA ILE A 357 0.43 -10.33 8.93
C ILE A 357 0.36 -9.58 7.61
N GLY A 358 0.57 -8.27 7.65
CA GLY A 358 0.62 -7.40 6.46
C GLY A 358 -0.73 -6.88 5.97
N ARG A 359 -1.85 -7.32 6.56
CA ARG A 359 -3.18 -6.77 6.28
C ARG A 359 -4.08 -6.77 7.51
N TRP A 360 -5.06 -5.88 7.52
CA TRP A 360 -6.04 -5.78 8.59
C TRP A 360 -7.08 -6.92 8.50
N ALA A 361 -7.29 -7.63 9.61
CA ALA A 361 -8.30 -8.68 9.72
C ALA A 361 -9.10 -8.61 11.03
N GLY A 362 -9.15 -7.42 11.63
CA GLY A 362 -9.81 -7.16 12.90
C GLY A 362 -8.86 -7.15 14.11
N GLN A 363 -9.37 -6.59 15.21
CA GLN A 363 -8.62 -6.31 16.45
C GLN A 363 -7.97 -7.56 17.04
N GLU A 364 -8.69 -8.68 17.08
CA GLU A 364 -8.21 -9.94 17.67
C GLU A 364 -7.10 -10.63 16.88
N LYS A 365 -6.92 -10.26 15.61
CA LYS A 365 -5.91 -10.86 14.72
C LYS A 365 -4.74 -9.92 14.41
N SER A 366 -4.82 -8.64 14.80
CA SER A 366 -3.74 -7.67 14.63
C SER A 366 -2.88 -7.59 15.88
N ILE A 367 -1.58 -7.85 15.71
CA ILE A 367 -0.59 -7.70 16.79
C ILE A 367 -0.42 -6.23 17.15
N GLU A 368 -0.37 -5.36 16.14
CA GLU A 368 -0.22 -3.91 16.26
C GLU A 368 -1.34 -3.32 17.12
N TYR A 369 -2.60 -3.63 16.79
CA TYR A 369 -3.75 -3.15 17.56
C TYR A 369 -3.67 -3.61 19.02
N GLN A 370 -3.43 -4.91 19.25
CA GLN A 370 -3.35 -5.45 20.60
C GLN A 370 -2.20 -4.87 21.42
N TRP A 371 -1.08 -4.60 20.76
CA TRP A 371 0.09 -3.97 21.37
C TRP A 371 -0.18 -2.53 21.76
N GLU A 372 -0.77 -1.72 20.88
CA GLU A 372 -1.13 -0.33 21.16
C GLU A 372 -2.15 -0.22 22.30
N HIS A 373 -3.10 -1.16 22.38
CA HIS A 373 -4.18 -1.16 23.35
C HIS A 373 -3.86 -2.02 24.60
N ARG A 374 -2.60 -2.41 24.78
CA ARG A 374 -2.19 -3.42 25.78
C ARG A 374 -2.53 -3.12 27.24
N TYR A 375 -2.78 -1.86 27.57
CA TYR A 375 -3.13 -1.42 28.93
C TYR A 375 -4.56 -0.95 29.09
N ILE A 376 -5.39 -1.09 28.05
CA ILE A 376 -6.81 -0.74 28.15
C ILE A 376 -7.54 -2.01 28.64
N PRO A 377 -8.10 -2.01 29.86
CA PRO A 377 -8.75 -3.19 30.40
C PRO A 377 -9.89 -3.66 29.51
N GLY A 378 -9.86 -4.93 29.14
CA GLY A 378 -10.88 -5.54 28.31
C GLY A 378 -10.70 -5.32 26.80
N GLU A 379 -9.71 -4.58 26.30
CA GLU A 379 -9.43 -4.55 24.85
C GLU A 379 -8.84 -5.88 24.38
N ASN A 380 -7.73 -6.30 25.01
CA ASN A 380 -7.17 -7.63 24.77
C ASN A 380 -8.06 -8.70 25.39
N LYS A 381 -8.53 -9.63 24.55
CA LYS A 381 -9.44 -10.70 24.95
C LYS A 381 -8.76 -12.04 25.23
N LYS A 382 -7.49 -12.18 24.84
CA LYS A 382 -6.77 -13.46 24.92
C LYS A 382 -5.36 -13.34 25.47
N TRP A 383 -4.55 -12.43 24.91
CA TRP A 383 -3.12 -12.34 25.21
C TRP A 383 -2.79 -11.17 26.15
N ASP A 384 -2.00 -11.47 27.16
CA ASP A 384 -1.47 -10.54 28.15
C ASP A 384 -0.11 -10.01 27.68
N TRP A 385 -0.14 -9.01 26.80
CA TRP A 385 1.07 -8.33 26.31
C TRP A 385 1.89 -7.66 27.42
N PRO A 386 1.29 -6.99 28.43
CA PRO A 386 2.03 -6.50 29.58
C PRO A 386 2.81 -7.59 30.32
N TRP A 387 2.23 -8.78 30.52
CA TRP A 387 2.94 -9.90 31.12
C TRP A 387 4.14 -10.34 30.28
N MET A 388 4.00 -10.43 28.95
CA MET A 388 5.13 -10.79 28.08
C MET A 388 6.28 -9.78 28.18
N ILE A 389 5.96 -8.48 28.28
CA ILE A 389 6.95 -7.43 28.51
C ILE A 389 7.64 -7.62 29.86
N GLN A 390 6.90 -7.95 30.92
CA GLN A 390 7.45 -8.20 32.25
C GLN A 390 8.37 -9.43 32.32
N GLN A 391 8.05 -10.51 31.58
CA GLN A 391 8.88 -11.72 31.56
C GLN A 391 10.13 -11.60 30.70
N THR A 392 10.14 -10.68 29.75
CA THR A 392 11.27 -10.44 28.86
C THR A 392 11.79 -9.03 29.05
N SER A 393 11.45 -8.12 28.14
CA SER A 393 11.58 -6.69 28.30
C SER A 393 10.78 -6.00 27.18
N LEU A 394 10.53 -4.69 27.32
CA LEU A 394 9.89 -3.89 26.26
C LEU A 394 10.69 -3.97 24.96
N SER A 395 12.01 -3.77 25.04
CA SER A 395 12.90 -3.76 23.87
C SER A 395 13.01 -5.13 23.20
N THR A 396 13.03 -6.22 23.97
CA THR A 396 13.02 -7.58 23.42
C THR A 396 11.72 -7.87 22.67
N MET A 397 10.57 -7.50 23.24
CA MET A 397 9.29 -7.68 22.55
C MET A 397 9.22 -6.83 21.28
N GLN A 398 9.60 -5.56 21.33
CA GLN A 398 9.66 -4.70 20.15
C GLN A 398 10.57 -5.25 19.06
N TYR A 399 11.74 -5.79 19.44
CA TYR A 399 12.66 -6.41 18.49
C TYR A 399 11.99 -7.58 17.75
N TYR A 400 11.42 -8.55 18.47
CA TYR A 400 10.81 -9.70 17.80
C TYR A 400 9.54 -9.31 17.03
N LEU A 401 8.69 -8.45 17.59
CA LEU A 401 7.48 -7.99 16.91
C LEU A 401 7.81 -7.19 15.64
N SER A 402 8.82 -6.31 15.68
CA SER A 402 9.25 -5.58 14.49
C SER A 402 9.75 -6.51 13.39
N HIS A 403 10.40 -7.63 13.74
CA HIS A 403 10.84 -8.64 12.77
C HIS A 403 9.70 -9.52 12.24
N VAL A 404 8.73 -9.88 13.09
CA VAL A 404 7.51 -10.61 12.68
C VAL A 404 6.70 -9.77 11.70
N LEU A 405 6.45 -8.50 12.05
CA LEU A 405 5.64 -7.56 11.29
C LEU A 405 6.40 -6.87 10.16
N ARG A 406 7.72 -7.10 10.05
CA ARG A 406 8.55 -6.53 8.99
C ARG A 406 7.92 -6.82 7.62
N PRO A 407 7.67 -5.81 6.77
CA PRO A 407 7.05 -6.03 5.47
C PRO A 407 7.82 -7.04 4.63
N LYS A 408 7.10 -7.92 3.94
CA LYS A 408 7.67 -8.94 3.05
C LYS A 408 7.24 -8.57 1.64
N LYS A 409 8.20 -8.38 0.72
CA LYS A 409 7.92 -7.93 -0.64
C LYS A 409 8.61 -8.83 -1.67
N THR A 410 7.98 -9.04 -2.82
CA THR A 410 8.64 -9.57 -4.01
C THR A 410 8.60 -8.53 -5.12
N THR A 411 9.68 -8.40 -5.90
CA THR A 411 9.78 -7.39 -6.95
C THR A 411 9.47 -8.03 -8.29
N LEU A 412 8.43 -7.56 -8.95
CA LEU A 412 7.98 -8.04 -10.25
C LEU A 412 8.41 -7.07 -11.35
N THR A 413 8.58 -7.63 -12.54
CA THR A 413 9.02 -6.92 -13.73
C THR A 413 8.21 -7.34 -14.93
N GLY A 414 8.26 -6.50 -15.96
CA GLY A 414 7.65 -6.77 -17.24
C GLY A 414 7.93 -5.65 -18.22
N HIS A 415 7.28 -5.71 -19.37
CA HIS A 415 7.41 -4.70 -20.40
C HIS A 415 6.05 -4.08 -20.71
N PHE A 416 6.01 -2.76 -20.81
CA PHE A 416 4.81 -2.02 -21.20
C PHE A 416 4.96 -1.53 -22.64
N TYR A 417 3.84 -1.53 -23.36
CA TYR A 417 3.72 -0.94 -24.69
C TYR A 417 2.36 -0.25 -24.82
N ALA A 418 2.35 0.97 -25.35
CA ALA A 418 1.12 1.67 -25.72
C ALA A 418 1.29 2.39 -27.05
N GLN A 419 0.20 2.49 -27.81
CA GLN A 419 0.12 3.21 -29.07
C GLN A 419 -1.18 4.03 -29.08
N SER A 420 -1.06 5.31 -29.41
CA SER A 420 -2.19 6.22 -29.55
C SER A 420 -2.28 6.81 -30.94
N GLN A 421 -3.50 7.10 -31.35
CA GLN A 421 -3.84 7.81 -32.57
C GLN A 421 -4.55 9.11 -32.22
N PHE A 422 -4.08 10.23 -32.78
CA PHE A 422 -4.61 11.55 -32.50
C PHE A 422 -4.48 12.47 -33.72
N ALA A 423 -5.37 13.44 -33.84
CA ALA A 423 -5.27 14.51 -34.83
C ALA A 423 -4.47 15.69 -34.26
N GLY A 424 -3.65 16.33 -35.10
CA GLY A 424 -3.03 17.62 -34.80
C GLY A 424 -3.99 18.79 -35.02
N SER A 425 -3.44 20.01 -34.89
CA SER A 425 -4.19 21.24 -35.14
C SER A 425 -4.69 21.30 -36.58
N VAL A 426 -5.88 21.86 -36.77
CA VAL A 426 -6.38 22.23 -38.11
C VAL A 426 -5.68 23.51 -38.57
N TYR A 427 -5.16 23.53 -39.79
CA TYR A 427 -4.52 24.70 -40.41
C TYR A 427 -5.08 24.95 -41.81
N PHE A 428 -4.98 26.17 -42.31
CA PHE A 428 -5.49 26.53 -43.64
C PHE A 428 -4.34 26.71 -44.63
N GLY A 429 -4.48 26.13 -45.82
CA GLY A 429 -3.56 26.34 -46.94
C GLY A 429 -3.85 27.64 -47.69
N ASP A 430 -3.12 27.86 -48.79
CA ASP A 430 -3.19 29.09 -49.58
C ASP A 430 -4.55 29.29 -50.26
N GLU A 431 -4.89 30.57 -50.45
CA GLU A 431 -6.09 31.03 -51.15
C GLU A 431 -6.01 30.76 -52.67
N THR A 432 -7.09 30.24 -53.24
CA THR A 432 -7.21 29.98 -54.68
C THR A 432 -8.48 30.60 -55.28
N PRO A 433 -8.40 31.38 -56.37
CA PRO A 433 -9.58 31.96 -57.02
C PRO A 433 -10.50 30.90 -57.66
N LEU A 434 -11.82 31.09 -57.59
CA LEU A 434 -12.79 30.25 -58.30
C LEU A 434 -12.82 30.57 -59.79
N VAL A 435 -12.67 29.55 -60.65
CA VAL A 435 -12.65 29.72 -62.11
C VAL A 435 -14.06 30.02 -62.64
N THR A 436 -14.16 31.02 -63.51
CA THR A 436 -15.39 31.67 -64.02
C THR A 436 -16.47 30.72 -64.59
N ASN A 437 -16.09 29.50 -65.02
CA ASN A 437 -17.01 28.52 -65.62
C ASN A 437 -17.78 27.65 -64.61
N GLN A 438 -17.56 27.79 -63.30
CA GLN A 438 -18.37 27.14 -62.25
C GLN A 438 -19.47 28.05 -61.68
N ARG A 439 -19.60 29.29 -62.17
CA ARG A 439 -20.57 30.31 -61.69
C ARG A 439 -22.05 29.98 -61.95
N SER A 440 -22.37 28.79 -62.49
CA SER A 440 -23.75 28.39 -62.75
C SER A 440 -23.99 26.90 -62.46
N LYS A 441 -24.31 26.59 -61.21
CA LYS A 441 -25.43 25.71 -60.81
C LYS A 441 -25.47 25.57 -59.28
N ARG A 442 -26.60 26.00 -58.71
CA ARG A 442 -27.00 25.80 -57.31
C ARG A 442 -26.81 24.34 -56.87
N SER A 443 -26.07 24.12 -55.78
CA SER A 443 -26.49 23.31 -54.62
C SER A 443 -25.47 23.41 -53.49
N VAL A 444 -25.46 24.54 -52.77
CA VAL A 444 -24.58 24.79 -51.60
C VAL A 444 -24.81 23.74 -50.49
N SER A 445 -25.99 23.10 -50.43
CA SER A 445 -26.27 22.06 -49.44
C SER A 445 -25.74 20.65 -49.79
N ALA A 446 -25.46 20.36 -51.07
CA ALA A 446 -25.06 19.01 -51.50
C ALA A 446 -23.53 18.85 -51.59
N SER A 447 -22.79 19.94 -51.86
CA SER A 447 -21.32 19.93 -51.90
C SER A 447 -20.70 19.77 -50.51
N ASP A 448 -21.29 20.46 -49.53
CA ASP A 448 -20.78 20.51 -48.15
C ASP A 448 -21.02 19.18 -47.44
N TYR A 449 -22.21 18.60 -47.61
CA TYR A 449 -22.52 17.22 -47.22
C TYR A 449 -21.57 16.22 -47.90
N SER A 450 -21.36 16.31 -49.22
CA SER A 450 -20.44 15.36 -49.88
C SER A 450 -19.00 15.45 -49.36
N SER A 451 -18.58 16.64 -48.90
CA SER A 451 -17.25 16.88 -48.35
C SER A 451 -17.13 16.35 -46.92
N ALA A 452 -18.13 16.60 -46.08
CA ALA A 452 -18.19 16.09 -44.70
C ALA A 452 -18.21 14.56 -44.66
N GLU A 453 -19.06 13.91 -45.47
CA GLU A 453 -19.15 12.45 -45.57
C GLU A 453 -17.85 11.82 -46.09
N LYS A 454 -17.20 12.46 -47.07
CA LYS A 454 -15.90 11.99 -47.58
C LYS A 454 -14.82 12.09 -46.50
N LEU A 455 -14.78 13.20 -45.75
CA LEU A 455 -13.85 13.38 -44.64
C LEU A 455 -14.07 12.37 -43.53
N LYS A 456 -15.32 12.17 -43.13
CA LYS A 456 -15.70 11.15 -42.16
C LYS A 456 -15.15 9.78 -42.57
N LYS A 457 -15.36 9.38 -43.83
CA LYS A 457 -14.83 8.12 -44.36
C LYS A 457 -13.30 8.08 -44.34
N GLU A 458 -12.62 9.17 -44.67
CA GLU A 458 -11.15 9.21 -44.64
C GLU A 458 -10.56 9.14 -43.23
N PHE A 459 -11.26 9.63 -42.20
CA PHE A 459 -10.90 9.41 -40.79
C PHE A 459 -11.14 7.95 -40.38
N GLU A 460 -12.29 7.38 -40.75
CA GLU A 460 -12.63 5.98 -40.46
C GLU A 460 -11.64 5.02 -41.12
N ASP A 461 -11.25 5.26 -42.37
CA ASP A 461 -10.22 4.50 -43.11
C ASP A 461 -8.83 4.62 -42.45
N ALA A 462 -8.57 5.72 -41.73
CA ALA A 462 -7.34 5.95 -40.97
C ALA A 462 -7.38 5.33 -39.55
N GLY A 463 -8.47 4.68 -39.16
CA GLY A 463 -8.62 3.97 -37.89
C GLY A 463 -9.37 4.74 -36.78
N PHE A 464 -9.81 5.97 -37.05
CA PHE A 464 -10.55 6.80 -36.10
C PHE A 464 -12.02 6.41 -36.06
N LYS A 465 -12.62 6.38 -34.87
CA LYS A 465 -14.01 5.94 -34.66
C LYS A 465 -14.93 7.09 -34.29
N ASN A 466 -16.23 6.88 -34.52
CA ASN A 466 -17.32 7.80 -34.18
C ASN A 466 -17.12 9.22 -34.73
N VAL A 467 -16.53 9.33 -35.92
CA VAL A 467 -16.14 10.63 -36.47
C VAL A 467 -17.37 11.44 -36.87
N VAL A 468 -17.41 12.69 -36.42
CA VAL A 468 -18.40 13.70 -36.79
C VAL A 468 -17.65 14.90 -37.37
N VAL A 469 -18.01 15.30 -38.57
CA VAL A 469 -17.45 16.47 -39.25
C VAL A 469 -18.58 17.46 -39.50
N ASN A 470 -18.42 18.68 -39.03
CA ASN A 470 -19.33 19.78 -39.31
C ASN A 470 -18.57 20.94 -39.94
N ILE A 471 -19.09 21.46 -41.05
CA ILE A 471 -18.51 22.57 -41.82
C ILE A 471 -19.60 23.62 -41.96
N GLU A 472 -19.38 24.78 -41.38
CA GLU A 472 -20.33 25.89 -41.42
C GLU A 472 -19.69 27.11 -42.10
N MET A 473 -20.43 27.74 -43.01
CA MET A 473 -20.08 29.03 -43.59
C MET A 473 -21.01 30.09 -42.98
N ILE A 474 -20.41 31.10 -42.35
CA ILE A 474 -21.11 32.18 -41.65
C ILE A 474 -20.82 33.49 -42.38
N ASP A 475 -21.86 34.21 -42.78
CA ASP A 475 -21.71 35.54 -43.37
C ASP A 475 -21.13 36.51 -42.33
N LEU A 476 -20.14 37.30 -42.74
CA LEU A 476 -19.45 38.28 -41.90
C LEU A 476 -20.11 39.67 -41.88
#